data_AF-A0A7S0N2R8-F1
#
_entry.id   AF-A0A7S0N2R8-F1
#
_cell.length_a   1.000
_cell.length_b   1.000
_cell.length_c   1.000
_cell.angle_alpha   90.00
_cell.angle_beta   90.00
_cell.angle_gamma   90.00
#
_symmetry.space_group_name_H-M   'P 1'
#
loop_
_entity.id
_entity.type
_entity.pdbx_description
1 polymer ?
#
loop_
_entity_poly.entity_id
_entity_poly.type
_entity_poly.pdbx_seq_one_letter_code
_entity_poly.pdbx_strand_id
1 'polypeptide(L)'
;AFSTAQVAYSAPWDAAPEAAKQVAQALPFGTSQGGINLQDLANPQLDPSLFVPVCKFSDTFYRGAKNAVLALAGKDVYSEYAPLIAGSLLRVRLEFCVLESFVYESIVPFIKARGLSWVFPLRETLETFVAGVVFAVASNVVLIGSTKIISIAVFYSDFFVGLPIRLTFGFINDRLVKGGAGSNPAGVVLIAGTGAIRLIGQTTEVARKFIEFWDVFVGRYLLLTTFGYVVLKFLKFKGVLTIEKLGALWNALLEAGPPPA
;
A
#
# COMPACT_ATOMS: atom_id res chain seq x y z
N ALA A 1 11.35 -30.53 31.16
CA ALA A 1 11.85 -29.36 31.90
C ALA A 1 12.51 -28.42 30.90
N PHE A 2 11.83 -27.33 30.53
CA PHE A 2 12.39 -26.28 29.66
C PHE A 2 13.14 -25.28 30.56
N SER A 3 14.45 -25.17 30.36
CA SER A 3 15.29 -24.19 31.04
C SER A 3 15.25 -22.87 30.26
N THR A 4 14.67 -21.85 30.87
CA THR A 4 14.72 -20.45 30.42
C THR A 4 16.05 -19.84 30.82
N ALA A 5 16.96 -19.65 29.85
CA ALA A 5 18.08 -18.73 30.04
C ALA A 5 17.62 -17.32 29.66
N GLN A 6 17.30 -16.52 30.67
CA GLN A 6 17.21 -15.08 30.55
C GLN A 6 18.61 -14.54 30.22
N VAL A 7 18.79 -13.98 29.03
CA VAL A 7 19.99 -13.17 28.72
C VAL A 7 19.61 -11.71 28.96
N ALA A 8 20.20 -11.16 30.01
CA ALA A 8 20.10 -9.74 30.36
C ALA A 8 20.68 -8.87 29.22
N TYR A 9 19.86 -7.95 28.71
CA TYR A 9 20.28 -6.93 27.75
C TYR A 9 20.90 -5.75 28.51
N SER A 10 22.22 -5.79 28.69
CA SER A 10 23.01 -4.61 29.03
C SER A 10 24.34 -4.70 28.29
N ALA A 11 24.34 -4.32 27.01
CA ALA A 11 25.56 -4.10 26.26
C ALA A 11 25.54 -2.65 25.71
N PRO A 12 26.61 -1.87 25.92
CA PRO A 12 26.75 -0.54 25.34
C PRO A 12 26.81 -0.66 23.80
N TRP A 13 26.19 0.29 23.11
CA TRP A 13 25.99 0.32 21.64
C TRP A 13 27.29 0.27 20.81
N ASP A 14 28.45 0.36 21.45
CA ASP A 14 29.77 0.37 20.82
C ASP A 14 30.34 -1.04 20.54
N ALA A 15 29.77 -2.10 21.16
CA ALA A 15 30.25 -3.48 21.00
C ALA A 15 29.48 -4.33 19.95
N ALA A 16 28.40 -3.78 19.38
CA ALA A 16 27.58 -4.45 18.38
C ALA A 16 28.33 -4.95 17.12
N PRO A 17 29.34 -4.24 16.57
CA PRO A 17 30.02 -4.71 15.36
C PRO A 17 30.98 -5.90 15.61
N GLU A 18 31.51 -6.06 16.82
CA GLU A 18 32.39 -7.18 17.16
C GLU A 18 31.60 -8.44 17.52
N ALA A 19 30.48 -8.30 18.22
CA ALA A 19 29.56 -9.40 18.49
C ALA A 19 28.98 -9.99 17.19
N ALA A 20 28.65 -9.16 16.20
CA ALA A 20 28.18 -9.61 14.88
C ALA A 20 29.24 -10.41 14.10
N LYS A 21 30.53 -10.04 14.23
CA LYS A 21 31.64 -10.79 13.61
C LYS A 21 31.80 -12.17 14.21
N GLN A 22 31.67 -12.31 15.53
CA GLN A 22 31.81 -13.59 16.22
C GLN A 22 30.65 -14.55 15.91
N VAL A 23 29.42 -14.03 15.79
CA VAL A 23 28.25 -14.85 15.41
C VAL A 23 28.32 -15.30 13.95
N ALA A 24 28.85 -14.46 13.04
CA ALA A 24 29.04 -14.82 11.63
C ALA A 24 30.11 -15.90 11.42
N GLN A 25 31.12 -15.97 12.28
CA GLN A 25 32.19 -16.98 12.21
C GLN A 25 31.84 -18.30 12.90
N ALA A 26 30.79 -18.32 13.75
CA ALA A 26 30.44 -19.47 14.59
C ALA A 26 29.32 -20.37 14.01
N LEU A 27 28.74 -20.04 12.84
CA LEU A 27 27.63 -20.80 12.26
C LEU A 27 28.10 -21.73 11.12
N PRO A 28 28.00 -23.06 11.28
CA PRO A 28 28.33 -24.03 10.23
C PRO A 28 27.09 -24.31 9.37
N PHE A 29 26.52 -23.30 8.74
CA PHE A 29 25.39 -23.46 7.81
C PHE A 29 25.76 -23.00 6.40
N GLY A 30 25.46 -23.89 5.46
CA GLY A 30 25.96 -23.90 4.09
C GLY A 30 25.78 -22.60 3.31
N THR A 31 26.72 -22.42 2.39
CA THR A 31 26.78 -21.39 1.35
C THR A 31 25.44 -21.25 0.63
N SER A 32 24.64 -20.27 1.06
CA SER A 32 23.73 -19.57 0.17
C SER A 32 24.61 -18.69 -0.73
N GLN A 33 24.58 -18.93 -2.03
CA GLN A 33 25.20 -18.07 -3.04
C GLN A 33 24.44 -16.73 -3.05
N GLY A 34 24.85 -15.82 -2.18
CA GLY A 34 24.25 -14.49 -2.05
C GLY A 34 24.74 -13.67 -0.85
N GLY A 35 25.74 -14.13 -0.11
CA GLY A 35 26.35 -13.36 0.97
C GLY A 35 27.28 -12.28 0.41
N ILE A 36 26.84 -11.03 0.44
CA ILE A 36 27.69 -9.87 0.14
C ILE A 36 28.72 -9.76 1.26
N ASN A 37 30.01 -9.86 0.94
CA ASN A 37 31.08 -9.60 1.90
C ASN A 37 31.03 -8.14 2.35
N LEU A 38 31.20 -7.88 3.65
CA LEU A 38 31.19 -6.53 4.20
C LEU A 38 32.29 -5.63 3.58
N GLN A 39 33.37 -6.23 3.05
CA GLN A 39 34.42 -5.50 2.32
C GLN A 39 34.02 -5.11 0.89
N ASP A 40 33.05 -5.80 0.28
CA ASP A 40 32.54 -5.44 -1.06
C ASP A 40 31.60 -4.23 -1.01
N LEU A 41 30.96 -3.96 0.14
CA LEU A 41 30.13 -2.75 0.37
C LEU A 41 30.93 -1.43 0.33
N ALA A 42 32.27 -1.49 0.38
CA ALA A 42 33.15 -0.33 0.31
C ALA A 42 33.64 -0.04 -1.13
N ASN A 43 33.26 -0.84 -2.12
CA ASN A 43 33.68 -0.69 -3.51
C ASN A 43 32.83 0.38 -4.22
N PRO A 44 33.42 1.40 -4.88
CA PRO A 44 32.69 2.43 -5.62
C PRO A 44 31.80 1.93 -6.78
N GLN A 45 31.77 0.62 -7.06
CA GLN A 45 30.82 -0.01 -7.99
C GLN A 45 29.44 -0.34 -7.37
N LEU A 46 29.29 -0.31 -6.04
CA LEU A 46 27.97 -0.34 -5.38
C LEU A 46 27.47 1.08 -5.17
N ASP A 47 27.33 1.86 -6.25
CA ASP A 47 26.60 3.12 -6.17
C ASP A 47 25.10 2.81 -5.99
N PRO A 48 24.45 3.20 -4.88
CA PRO A 48 23.01 3.02 -4.65
C PRO A 48 22.14 3.69 -5.72
N SER A 49 22.72 4.53 -6.58
CA SER A 49 22.06 5.17 -7.72
C SER A 49 22.05 4.32 -9.00
N LEU A 50 22.98 3.35 -9.11
CA LEU A 50 23.12 2.44 -10.26
C LEU A 50 22.31 1.14 -10.11
N PHE A 51 21.81 0.84 -8.91
CA PHE A 51 20.90 -0.28 -8.71
C PHE A 51 19.53 0.02 -9.31
N VAL A 52 19.13 -0.74 -10.32
CA VAL A 52 17.75 -0.74 -10.82
C VAL A 52 16.88 -1.43 -9.76
N PRO A 53 15.98 -0.71 -9.06
CA PRO A 53 15.16 -1.34 -8.04
C PRO A 53 14.17 -2.30 -8.71
N VAL A 54 13.99 -3.48 -8.10
CA VAL A 54 13.01 -4.50 -8.52
C VAL A 54 11.58 -3.92 -8.57
N CYS A 55 11.28 -3.01 -7.65
CA CYS A 55 10.00 -2.32 -7.52
C CYS A 55 10.21 -0.80 -7.59
N LYS A 56 9.88 -0.18 -8.73
CA LYS A 56 10.17 1.24 -9.03
C LYS A 56 9.31 2.18 -8.21
N PHE A 57 8.03 1.86 -8.04
CA PHE A 57 7.11 2.69 -7.27
C PHE A 57 7.50 2.69 -5.80
N SER A 58 7.75 1.51 -5.21
CA SER A 58 8.16 1.41 -3.81
C SER A 58 9.49 2.10 -3.50
N ASP A 59 10.47 2.06 -4.42
CA ASP A 59 11.76 2.75 -4.24
C ASP A 59 11.59 4.27 -4.29
N THR A 60 10.75 4.76 -5.21
CA THR A 60 10.44 6.19 -5.31
C THR A 60 9.77 6.70 -4.04
N PHE A 61 8.80 5.95 -3.51
CA PHE A 61 8.17 6.26 -2.24
C PHE A 61 9.18 6.29 -1.08
N TYR A 62 10.04 5.27 -0.98
CA TYR A 62 11.09 5.20 0.05
C TYR A 62 12.03 6.40 0.01
N ARG A 63 12.53 6.77 -1.18
CA ARG A 63 13.42 7.92 -1.35
C ARG A 63 12.69 9.23 -1.04
N GLY A 64 11.44 9.38 -1.49
CA GLY A 64 10.61 10.54 -1.18
C GLY A 64 10.38 10.70 0.32
N ALA A 65 9.99 9.64 1.02
CA ALA A 65 9.80 9.64 2.46
C ALA A 65 11.09 9.93 3.22
N LYS A 66 12.21 9.32 2.82
CA LYS A 66 13.53 9.61 3.41
C LYS A 66 13.90 11.09 3.26
N ASN A 67 13.73 11.65 2.07
CA ASN A 67 14.03 13.05 1.80
C ASN A 67 13.11 14.00 2.58
N ALA A 68 11.82 13.66 2.72
CA ALA A 68 10.88 14.42 3.53
C ALA A 68 11.30 14.44 5.01
N VAL A 69 11.69 13.29 5.57
CA VAL A 69 12.18 13.21 6.95
C VAL A 69 13.46 14.01 7.13
N LEU A 70 14.41 13.91 6.19
CA LEU A 70 15.64 14.71 6.22
C LEU A 70 15.37 16.22 6.17
N ALA A 71 14.38 16.64 5.38
CA ALA A 71 13.99 18.05 5.27
C ALA A 71 13.29 18.56 6.54
N LEU A 72 12.49 17.73 7.20
CA LEU A 72 11.69 18.12 8.37
C LEU A 72 12.46 18.02 9.69
N ALA A 73 13.21 16.94 9.90
CA ALA A 73 13.92 16.66 11.15
C ALA A 73 15.33 17.27 11.17
N GLY A 74 15.88 17.62 10.01
CA GLY A 74 17.28 18.04 9.89
C GLY A 74 18.25 16.85 9.95
N LYS A 75 19.50 17.09 9.55
CA LYS A 75 20.53 16.04 9.45
C LYS A 75 20.93 15.49 10.82
N ASP A 76 20.92 16.34 11.84
CA ASP A 76 21.41 15.99 13.17
C ASP A 76 20.47 14.99 13.87
N VAL A 77 19.17 15.27 13.87
CA VAL A 77 18.13 14.36 14.41
C VAL A 77 18.03 13.08 13.59
N TYR A 78 18.20 13.16 12.26
CA TYR A 78 18.17 11.97 11.42
C TYR A 78 19.29 10.98 11.78
N SER A 79 20.48 11.48 12.11
CA SER A 79 21.62 10.61 12.45
C SER A 79 21.39 9.80 13.73
N GLU A 80 20.66 10.36 14.70
CA GLU A 80 20.34 9.73 15.98
C GLU A 80 19.23 8.67 15.84
N TYR A 81 18.18 8.95 15.06
CA TYR A 81 17.04 8.04 14.84
C TYR A 81 17.12 7.23 13.54
N ALA A 82 18.26 7.26 12.85
CA ALA A 82 18.49 6.58 11.57
C ALA A 82 18.04 5.11 11.54
N PRO A 83 18.37 4.24 12.54
CA PRO A 83 17.97 2.84 12.48
C PRO A 83 16.45 2.65 12.61
N LEU A 84 15.77 3.49 13.38
CA LEU A 84 14.31 3.43 13.56
C LEU A 84 13.58 3.89 12.29
N ILE A 85 14.04 4.99 11.71
CA ILE A 85 13.47 5.56 10.48
C ILE A 85 13.72 4.61 9.31
N ALA A 86 14.96 4.13 9.13
CA ALA A 86 15.28 3.20 8.06
C ALA A 86 14.56 1.86 8.22
N GLY A 87 14.51 1.30 9.43
CA GLY A 87 13.82 0.03 9.70
C GLY A 87 12.32 0.09 9.39
N SER A 88 11.65 1.16 9.79
CA SER A 88 10.21 1.35 9.53
C SER A 88 9.92 1.59 8.05
N LEU A 89 10.67 2.47 7.38
CA LEU A 89 10.52 2.73 5.95
C LEU A 89 10.79 1.49 5.08
N LEU A 90 11.76 0.65 5.46
CA LEU A 90 12.06 -0.58 4.73
C LEU A 90 10.91 -1.59 4.81
N ARG A 91 10.23 -1.72 5.97
CA ARG A 91 9.06 -2.59 6.08
C ARG A 91 7.92 -2.09 5.19
N VAL A 92 7.64 -0.79 5.19
CA VAL A 92 6.62 -0.20 4.30
C VAL A 92 6.97 -0.42 2.83
N ARG A 93 8.26 -0.29 2.46
CA ARG A 93 8.74 -0.55 1.10
C ARG A 93 8.46 -1.98 0.65
N LEU A 94 8.74 -2.98 1.50
CA LEU A 94 8.53 -4.39 1.16
C LEU A 94 7.05 -4.68 0.86
N GLU A 95 6.14 -4.13 1.66
CA GLU A 95 4.70 -4.31 1.48
C GLU A 95 4.19 -3.68 0.17
N PHE A 96 4.67 -2.47 -0.17
CA PHE A 96 4.39 -1.86 -1.47
C PHE A 96 4.98 -2.65 -2.64
N CYS A 97 6.18 -3.21 -2.46
CA CYS A 97 6.84 -4.00 -3.49
C CYS A 97 6.11 -5.33 -3.76
N VAL A 98 5.59 -5.99 -2.71
CA VAL A 98 4.71 -7.18 -2.88
C VAL A 98 3.47 -6.83 -3.70
N LEU A 99 2.86 -5.67 -3.45
CA LEU A 99 1.70 -5.20 -4.22
C LEU A 99 2.06 -4.89 -5.68
N GLU A 100 3.19 -4.20 -5.91
CA GLU A 100 3.70 -3.84 -7.23
C GLU A 100 4.03 -5.10 -8.05
N SER A 101 4.78 -6.05 -7.48
CA SER A 101 5.10 -7.35 -8.11
C SER A 101 3.83 -8.16 -8.36
N PHE A 102 2.89 -8.22 -7.42
CA PHE A 102 1.62 -8.93 -7.64
C PHE A 102 0.86 -8.38 -8.86
N VAL A 103 0.79 -7.06 -9.01
CA VAL A 103 0.12 -6.45 -10.17
C VAL A 103 0.89 -6.71 -11.47
N TYR A 104 2.19 -6.40 -11.50
CA TYR A 104 2.96 -6.43 -12.75
C TYR A 104 3.39 -7.82 -13.19
N GLU A 105 3.66 -8.73 -12.25
CA GLU A 105 4.14 -10.08 -12.53
C GLU A 105 3.02 -11.13 -12.48
N SER A 106 1.96 -10.91 -11.70
CA SER A 106 0.85 -11.86 -11.63
C SER A 106 -0.36 -11.40 -12.44
N ILE A 107 -0.89 -10.19 -12.23
CA ILE A 107 -2.16 -9.78 -12.86
C ILE A 107 -1.98 -9.47 -14.35
N VAL A 108 -1.05 -8.56 -14.66
CA VAL A 108 -0.87 -8.02 -16.03
C VAL A 108 -0.58 -9.10 -17.07
N PRO A 109 0.36 -10.05 -16.88
CA PRO A 109 0.65 -11.05 -17.90
C PRO A 109 -0.52 -12.02 -18.11
N PHE A 110 -1.28 -12.35 -17.06
CA PHE A 110 -2.47 -13.19 -17.19
C PHE A 110 -3.57 -12.49 -18.01
N ILE A 111 -3.78 -11.19 -17.79
CA ILE A 111 -4.71 -10.40 -18.62
C ILE A 111 -4.25 -10.37 -20.08
N LYS A 112 -2.95 -10.19 -20.32
CA LYS A 112 -2.40 -10.18 -21.69
C LYS A 112 -2.52 -11.54 -22.39
N ALA A 113 -2.28 -12.64 -21.68
CA ALA A 113 -2.24 -13.98 -22.27
C ALA A 113 -3.63 -14.62 -22.42
N ARG A 114 -4.54 -14.38 -21.47
CA ARG A 114 -5.85 -15.07 -21.39
C ARG A 114 -7.05 -14.12 -21.43
N GLY A 115 -6.82 -12.82 -21.61
CA GLY A 115 -7.87 -11.78 -21.60
C GLY A 115 -8.50 -11.62 -20.21
N LEU A 116 -9.71 -11.09 -20.13
CA LEU A 116 -10.48 -11.01 -18.88
C LEU A 116 -11.31 -12.29 -18.58
N SER A 117 -11.24 -13.29 -19.46
CA SER A 117 -12.09 -14.49 -19.38
C SER A 117 -11.71 -15.45 -18.25
N TRP A 118 -10.54 -15.28 -17.61
CA TRP A 118 -10.15 -16.09 -16.45
C TRP A 118 -10.74 -15.52 -15.14
N VAL A 119 -11.00 -14.20 -15.09
CA VAL A 119 -11.70 -13.53 -13.98
C VAL A 119 -13.22 -13.66 -14.16
N PHE A 120 -13.75 -13.37 -15.35
CA PHE A 120 -15.19 -13.42 -15.56
C PHE A 120 -15.69 -14.83 -15.89
N PRO A 121 -16.83 -15.26 -15.33
CA PRO A 121 -17.44 -16.54 -15.63
C PRO A 121 -18.15 -16.47 -16.99
N LEU A 122 -17.43 -16.32 -18.11
CA LEU A 122 -18.04 -16.27 -19.46
C LEU A 122 -17.78 -17.55 -20.25
N ARG A 123 -16.56 -18.07 -20.23
CA ARG A 123 -16.19 -19.39 -20.76
C ARG A 123 -15.32 -20.13 -19.76
N GLU A 124 -15.90 -21.13 -19.10
CA GLU A 124 -15.21 -21.89 -18.05
C GLU A 124 -14.57 -23.15 -18.61
N THR A 125 -13.28 -23.28 -18.37
CA THR A 125 -12.52 -24.53 -18.46
C THR A 125 -11.94 -24.84 -17.08
N LEU A 126 -11.49 -26.07 -16.85
CA LEU A 126 -10.85 -26.45 -15.58
C LEU A 126 -9.66 -25.52 -15.24
N GLU A 127 -8.88 -25.12 -16.26
CA GLU A 127 -7.75 -24.21 -16.10
C GLU A 127 -8.18 -22.80 -15.65
N THR A 128 -9.23 -22.22 -16.26
CA THR A 128 -9.70 -20.88 -15.88
C THR A 128 -10.45 -20.88 -14.56
N PHE A 129 -11.06 -22.00 -14.18
CA PHE A 129 -11.63 -22.20 -12.84
C PHE A 129 -10.53 -22.15 -11.77
N VAL A 130 -9.54 -23.04 -11.85
CA VAL A 130 -8.45 -23.13 -10.86
C VAL A 130 -7.68 -21.82 -10.76
N ALA A 131 -7.32 -21.22 -11.91
CA ALA A 131 -6.61 -19.94 -11.94
C ALA A 131 -7.40 -18.83 -11.23
N GLY A 132 -8.71 -18.74 -11.46
CA GLY A 132 -9.54 -17.73 -10.80
C GLY A 132 -9.74 -17.96 -9.31
N VAL A 133 -9.82 -19.22 -8.85
CA VAL A 133 -9.93 -19.53 -7.41
C VAL A 133 -8.62 -19.18 -6.69
N VAL A 134 -7.47 -19.64 -7.22
CA VAL A 134 -6.15 -19.34 -6.66
C VAL A 134 -5.92 -17.83 -6.63
N PHE A 135 -6.28 -17.13 -7.72
CA PHE A 135 -6.16 -15.68 -7.78
C PHE A 135 -7.06 -14.96 -6.77
N ALA A 136 -8.31 -15.38 -6.59
CA ALA A 136 -9.21 -14.75 -5.63
C ALA A 136 -8.69 -14.94 -4.19
N VAL A 137 -8.18 -16.12 -3.85
CA VAL A 137 -7.56 -16.38 -2.55
C VAL A 137 -6.28 -15.57 -2.36
N ALA A 138 -5.38 -15.55 -3.35
CA ALA A 138 -4.14 -14.79 -3.29
C ALA A 138 -4.40 -13.27 -3.17
N SER A 139 -5.36 -12.76 -3.94
CA SER A 139 -5.78 -11.36 -3.88
C SER A 139 -6.31 -10.99 -2.51
N ASN A 140 -7.01 -11.89 -1.81
CA ASN A 140 -7.46 -11.62 -0.45
C ASN A 140 -6.31 -11.37 0.51
N VAL A 141 -5.30 -12.24 0.49
CA VAL A 141 -4.14 -12.13 1.39
C VAL A 141 -3.37 -10.84 1.11
N VAL A 142 -3.10 -10.55 -0.17
CA VAL A 142 -2.33 -9.38 -0.59
C VAL A 142 -3.11 -8.08 -0.33
N LEU A 143 -4.39 -8.02 -0.67
CA LEU A 143 -5.20 -6.81 -0.51
C LEU A 143 -5.47 -6.50 0.97
N ILE A 144 -5.81 -7.49 1.80
CA ILE A 144 -6.05 -7.27 3.23
C ILE A 144 -4.83 -6.67 3.92
N GLY A 145 -3.63 -7.17 3.61
CA GLY A 145 -2.39 -6.64 4.17
C GLY A 145 -2.08 -5.23 3.66
N SER A 146 -2.14 -5.04 2.34
CA SER A 146 -1.66 -3.81 1.72
C SER A 146 -2.62 -2.62 1.84
N THR A 147 -3.94 -2.82 1.80
CA THR A 147 -4.91 -1.72 1.91
C THR A 147 -4.88 -1.07 3.28
N LYS A 148 -4.57 -1.84 4.32
CA LYS A 148 -4.40 -1.35 5.69
C LYS A 148 -3.28 -0.31 5.77
N ILE A 149 -2.13 -0.63 5.16
CA ILE A 149 -0.95 0.23 5.19
C ILE A 149 -1.18 1.49 4.37
N ILE A 150 -1.81 1.36 3.20
CA ILE A 150 -2.16 2.50 2.34
C ILE A 150 -3.16 3.42 3.05
N SER A 151 -4.18 2.86 3.69
CA SER A 151 -5.18 3.59 4.46
C SER A 151 -4.54 4.41 5.58
N ILE A 152 -3.65 3.78 6.36
CA ILE A 152 -2.91 4.46 7.42
C ILE A 152 -2.00 5.57 6.86
N ALA A 153 -1.27 5.29 5.78
CA ALA A 153 -0.38 6.27 5.16
C ALA A 153 -1.13 7.50 4.64
N VAL A 154 -2.29 7.30 3.99
CA VAL A 154 -3.12 8.39 3.48
C VAL A 154 -3.85 9.12 4.61
N PHE A 155 -4.27 8.42 5.66
CA PHE A 155 -4.79 9.06 6.85
C PHE A 155 -3.77 10.02 7.46
N TYR A 156 -2.52 9.57 7.63
CA TYR A 156 -1.48 10.43 8.19
C TYR A 156 -1.10 11.58 7.26
N SER A 157 -1.04 11.36 5.95
CA SER A 157 -0.77 12.46 5.01
C SER A 157 -1.89 13.49 5.02
N ASP A 158 -3.16 13.07 5.08
CA ASP A 158 -4.30 13.96 5.20
C ASP A 158 -4.32 14.68 6.56
N PHE A 159 -3.98 13.98 7.65
CA PHE A 159 -3.96 14.57 8.99
C PHE A 159 -2.86 15.63 9.16
N PHE A 160 -1.65 15.36 8.68
CA PHE A 160 -0.50 16.26 8.85
C PHE A 160 -0.39 17.33 7.77
N VAL A 161 -0.91 17.08 6.56
CA VAL A 161 -0.78 18.02 5.43
C VAL A 161 -2.15 18.53 5.00
N GLY A 162 -3.07 17.63 4.67
CA GLY A 162 -4.39 18.01 4.13
C GLY A 162 -5.26 18.82 5.09
N LEU A 163 -5.29 18.47 6.37
CA LEU A 163 -6.12 19.11 7.39
C LEU A 163 -5.59 20.51 7.76
N PRO A 164 -4.28 20.70 8.03
CA PRO A 164 -3.72 22.04 8.20
C PRO A 164 -3.97 22.92 6.98
N ILE A 165 -3.72 22.42 5.76
CA ILE A 165 -3.94 23.19 4.53
C ILE A 165 -5.40 23.63 4.39
N ARG A 166 -6.37 22.76 4.66
CA ARG A 166 -7.79 23.12 4.63
C ARG A 166 -8.15 24.19 5.65
N LEU A 167 -7.61 24.09 6.87
CA LEU A 167 -7.92 25.03 7.94
C LEU A 167 -7.28 26.41 7.72
N THR A 168 -5.98 26.48 7.45
CA THR A 168 -5.29 27.77 7.26
C THR A 168 -5.70 28.44 5.95
N PHE A 169 -5.66 27.74 4.82
CA PHE A 169 -6.01 28.36 3.54
C PHE A 169 -7.52 28.56 3.37
N GLY A 170 -8.35 27.72 4.00
CA GLY A 170 -9.78 27.97 4.11
C GLY A 170 -10.08 29.27 4.86
N PHE A 171 -9.47 29.46 6.03
CA PHE A 171 -9.63 30.68 6.81
C PHE A 171 -9.10 31.93 6.09
N ILE A 172 -7.93 31.86 5.46
CA ILE A 172 -7.34 32.97 4.70
C ILE A 172 -8.24 33.33 3.50
N ASN A 173 -8.69 32.35 2.74
CA ASN A 173 -9.56 32.58 1.59
C ASN A 173 -10.89 33.24 2.00
N ASP A 174 -11.50 32.77 3.08
CA ASP A 174 -12.75 33.33 3.59
C ASP A 174 -12.57 34.78 4.10
N ARG A 175 -11.40 35.11 4.66
CA ARG A 175 -11.03 36.49 5.05
C ARG A 175 -10.78 37.39 3.86
N LEU A 176 -10.13 36.90 2.80
CA LEU A 176 -9.87 37.66 1.57
C LEU A 176 -11.17 37.98 0.82
N VAL A 177 -12.06 37.00 0.70
CA VAL A 177 -13.37 37.20 0.05
C VAL A 177 -14.23 38.18 0.84
N LYS A 178 -14.31 38.04 2.18
CA LYS A 178 -15.07 38.97 3.04
C LYS A 178 -14.43 40.36 3.15
N GLY A 179 -13.11 40.46 3.03
CA GLY A 179 -12.36 41.71 3.08
C GLY A 179 -12.42 42.55 1.81
N GLY A 180 -13.22 42.16 0.81
CA GLY A 180 -13.38 42.92 -0.42
C GLY A 180 -12.20 42.82 -1.38
N ALA A 181 -11.29 41.84 -1.20
CA ALA A 181 -10.12 41.67 -2.07
C ALA A 181 -10.50 41.37 -3.54
N GLY A 182 -11.76 41.02 -3.82
CA GLY A 182 -12.28 40.84 -5.18
C GLY A 182 -12.40 42.12 -6.01
N SER A 183 -12.27 43.32 -5.41
CA SER A 183 -12.34 44.59 -6.15
C SER A 183 -11.02 45.00 -6.81
N ASN A 184 -9.89 44.44 -6.36
CA ASN A 184 -8.56 44.73 -6.90
C ASN A 184 -7.97 43.51 -7.62
N PRO A 185 -7.28 43.68 -8.76
CA PRO A 185 -6.73 42.56 -9.54
C PRO A 185 -5.74 41.70 -8.74
N ALA A 186 -4.96 42.31 -7.85
CA ALA A 186 -4.05 41.57 -6.95
C ALA A 186 -4.79 40.69 -5.94
N GLY A 187 -5.95 41.13 -5.44
CA GLY A 187 -6.74 40.36 -4.50
C GLY A 187 -7.50 39.21 -5.16
N VAL A 188 -7.91 39.36 -6.42
CA VAL A 188 -8.44 38.26 -7.25
C VAL A 188 -7.39 37.15 -7.44
N VAL A 189 -6.13 37.52 -7.72
CA VAL A 189 -5.03 36.55 -7.85
C VAL A 189 -4.77 35.82 -6.53
N LEU A 190 -4.81 36.52 -5.40
CA LEU A 190 -4.64 35.92 -4.08
C LEU A 190 -5.78 34.95 -3.74
N ILE A 191 -7.03 35.32 -3.99
CA ILE A 191 -8.20 34.44 -3.79
C ILE A 191 -8.09 33.20 -4.68
N ALA A 192 -7.71 33.37 -5.95
CA ALA A 192 -7.52 32.24 -6.87
C ALA A 192 -6.39 31.30 -6.39
N GLY A 193 -5.26 31.86 -5.92
CA GLY A 193 -4.15 31.09 -5.37
C GLY A 193 -4.52 30.33 -4.09
N THR A 194 -5.14 31.00 -3.12
CA THR A 194 -5.59 30.35 -1.88
C THR A 194 -6.72 29.36 -2.10
N GLY A 195 -7.61 29.64 -3.06
CA GLY A 195 -8.67 28.74 -3.50
C GLY A 195 -8.13 27.47 -4.15
N ALA A 196 -7.12 27.58 -5.01
CA ALA A 196 -6.46 26.42 -5.62
C ALA A 196 -5.79 25.52 -4.56
N ILE A 197 -5.12 26.13 -3.57
CA ILE A 197 -4.51 25.39 -2.46
C ILE A 197 -5.58 24.71 -1.59
N ARG A 198 -6.73 25.36 -1.37
CA ARG A 198 -7.88 24.76 -0.69
C ARG A 198 -8.45 23.57 -1.46
N LEU A 199 -8.52 23.63 -2.80
CA LEU A 199 -8.95 22.51 -3.63
C LEU A 199 -8.01 21.30 -3.47
N ILE A 200 -6.69 21.52 -3.39
CA ILE A 200 -5.72 20.46 -3.10
C ILE A 200 -6.02 19.82 -1.72
N GLY A 201 -6.32 20.63 -0.71
CA GLY A 201 -6.72 20.09 0.60
C GLY A 201 -8.05 19.32 0.58
N GLN A 202 -8.98 19.67 -0.33
CA GLN A 202 -10.23 18.92 -0.50
C GLN A 202 -10.03 17.61 -1.27
N THR A 203 -9.12 17.56 -2.24
CA THR A 203 -8.83 16.32 -2.96
C THR A 203 -8.21 15.27 -2.05
N THR A 204 -7.41 15.66 -1.05
CA THR A 204 -6.89 14.69 -0.05
C THR A 204 -8.01 14.10 0.81
N GLU A 205 -9.05 14.87 1.13
CA GLU A 205 -10.22 14.37 1.86
C GLU A 205 -10.98 13.30 1.08
N VAL A 206 -11.23 13.59 -0.20
CA VAL A 206 -11.95 12.67 -1.10
C VAL A 206 -11.13 11.39 -1.28
N ALA A 207 -9.83 11.53 -1.52
CA ALA A 207 -8.92 10.39 -1.63
C ALA A 207 -8.91 9.55 -0.34
N ARG A 208 -8.89 10.19 0.82
CA ARG A 208 -8.96 9.51 2.11
C ARG A 208 -10.26 8.75 2.30
N LYS A 209 -11.42 9.39 2.08
CA LYS A 209 -12.74 8.71 2.18
C LYS A 209 -12.84 7.53 1.22
N PHE A 210 -12.32 7.69 0.01
CA PHE A 210 -12.28 6.62 -0.98
C PHE A 210 -11.42 5.45 -0.48
N ILE A 211 -10.23 5.72 0.06
CA ILE A 211 -9.33 4.68 0.57
C ILE A 211 -9.88 4.02 1.84
N GLU A 212 -10.51 4.77 2.75
CA GLU A 212 -11.20 4.23 3.92
C GLU A 212 -12.36 3.32 3.49
N PHE A 213 -13.14 3.73 2.49
CA PHE A 213 -14.17 2.89 1.89
C PHE A 213 -13.59 1.59 1.33
N TRP A 214 -12.46 1.67 0.60
CA TRP A 214 -11.77 0.49 0.09
C TRP A 214 -11.22 -0.40 1.21
N ASP A 215 -10.65 0.16 2.27
CA ASP A 215 -10.15 -0.62 3.41
C ASP A 215 -11.29 -1.35 4.14
N VAL A 216 -12.42 -0.68 4.37
CA VAL A 216 -13.62 -1.31 4.94
C VAL A 216 -14.17 -2.39 4.00
N PHE A 217 -14.18 -2.13 2.70
CA PHE A 217 -14.60 -3.09 1.70
C PHE A 217 -13.71 -4.33 1.69
N VAL A 218 -12.40 -4.11 1.68
CA VAL A 218 -11.38 -5.16 1.65
C VAL A 218 -11.38 -5.97 2.96
N GLY A 219 -11.57 -5.30 4.10
CA GLY A 219 -11.58 -5.95 5.41
C GLY A 219 -12.85 -6.74 5.72
N ARG A 220 -14.03 -6.25 5.32
CA ARG A 220 -15.32 -6.87 5.69
C ARG A 220 -15.96 -7.67 4.55
N TYR A 221 -15.92 -7.15 3.33
CA TYR A 221 -16.72 -7.69 2.23
C TYR A 221 -15.91 -8.56 1.28
N LEU A 222 -14.59 -8.39 1.20
CA LEU A 222 -13.73 -9.14 0.28
C LEU A 222 -13.78 -10.67 0.43
N LEU A 223 -13.84 -11.14 1.68
CA LEU A 223 -13.92 -12.57 1.96
C LEU A 223 -15.29 -13.11 1.54
N LEU A 224 -16.38 -12.38 1.84
CA LEU A 224 -17.73 -12.73 1.41
C LEU A 224 -17.88 -12.70 -0.11
N THR A 225 -17.35 -11.67 -0.77
CA THR A 225 -17.39 -11.57 -2.23
C THR A 225 -16.53 -12.63 -2.90
N THR A 226 -15.38 -12.99 -2.32
CA THR A 226 -14.56 -14.09 -2.81
C THR A 226 -15.26 -15.44 -2.65
N PHE A 227 -15.84 -15.69 -1.47
CA PHE A 227 -16.59 -16.93 -1.24
C PHE A 227 -17.77 -17.02 -2.21
N GLY A 228 -18.55 -15.94 -2.34
CA GLY A 228 -19.63 -15.85 -3.32
C GLY A 228 -19.15 -16.05 -4.76
N TYR A 229 -18.02 -15.46 -5.13
CA TYR A 229 -17.39 -15.64 -6.44
C TYR A 229 -17.02 -17.10 -6.69
N VAL A 230 -16.35 -17.77 -5.74
CA VAL A 230 -15.94 -19.17 -5.87
C VAL A 230 -17.17 -20.08 -5.96
N VAL A 231 -18.19 -19.85 -5.13
CA VAL A 231 -19.46 -20.60 -5.17
C VAL A 231 -20.17 -20.40 -6.50
N LEU A 232 -20.28 -19.16 -6.99
CA LEU A 232 -20.92 -18.85 -8.26
C LEU A 232 -20.18 -19.51 -9.44
N LYS A 233 -18.84 -19.47 -9.41
CA LYS A 233 -17.98 -20.15 -10.39
C LYS A 233 -18.15 -21.66 -10.34
N PHE A 234 -18.25 -22.25 -9.15
CA PHE A 234 -18.47 -23.68 -8.97
C PHE A 234 -19.86 -24.13 -9.48
N LEU A 235 -20.90 -23.35 -9.17
CA LEU A 235 -22.27 -23.63 -9.63
C LEU A 235 -22.40 -23.50 -11.15
N LYS A 236 -21.71 -22.54 -11.75
CA LYS A 236 -21.62 -22.42 -13.21
C LYS A 236 -20.86 -23.59 -13.83
N PHE A 237 -19.71 -23.95 -13.27
CA PHE A 237 -18.90 -25.08 -13.75
C PHE A 237 -19.66 -26.40 -13.72
N LYS A 238 -20.49 -26.61 -12.68
CA LYS A 238 -21.36 -27.79 -12.54
C LYS A 238 -22.60 -27.76 -13.45
N GLY A 239 -22.84 -26.67 -14.20
CA GLY A 239 -24.02 -26.50 -15.04
C GLY A 239 -25.32 -26.27 -14.27
N VAL A 240 -25.24 -25.99 -12.96
CA VAL A 240 -26.41 -25.74 -12.10
C VAL A 240 -26.99 -24.35 -12.36
N LEU A 241 -26.11 -23.36 -12.58
CA LEU A 241 -26.48 -21.99 -12.96
C LEU A 241 -26.22 -21.73 -14.45
N THR A 242 -27.31 -21.59 -15.22
CA THR A 242 -27.29 -21.01 -16.56
C THR A 242 -27.42 -19.48 -16.48
N ILE A 243 -26.93 -18.76 -17.51
CA ILE A 243 -26.99 -17.29 -17.56
C ILE A 243 -28.43 -16.77 -17.43
N GLU A 244 -29.41 -17.50 -17.99
CA GLU A 244 -30.83 -17.18 -17.88
C GLU A 244 -31.35 -17.23 -16.44
N LYS A 245 -30.96 -18.27 -15.68
CA LYS A 245 -31.31 -18.39 -14.25
C LYS A 245 -30.62 -17.32 -13.40
N LEU A 246 -29.42 -16.92 -13.79
CA LEU A 246 -28.66 -15.86 -13.12
C LEU A 246 -29.33 -14.49 -13.35
N GLY A 247 -29.81 -14.23 -14.56
CA GLY A 247 -30.63 -13.05 -14.88
C GLY A 247 -31.96 -13.03 -14.13
N ALA A 248 -32.66 -14.17 -14.07
CA ALA A 248 -33.90 -14.32 -13.31
C ALA A 248 -33.69 -14.11 -11.80
N LEU A 249 -32.61 -14.65 -11.24
CA LEU A 249 -32.26 -14.49 -9.83
C LEU A 249 -31.85 -13.04 -9.50
N TRP A 250 -31.15 -12.37 -10.41
CA TRP A 250 -30.81 -10.95 -10.28
C TRP A 250 -32.06 -10.07 -10.27
N ASN A 251 -33.00 -10.32 -11.18
CA ASN A 251 -34.27 -9.59 -11.22
C ASN A 251 -35.10 -9.86 -9.96
N ALA A 252 -35.17 -11.11 -9.50
CA ALA A 252 -35.85 -11.45 -8.26
C ALA A 252 -35.21 -10.78 -7.03
N LEU A 253 -33.88 -10.63 -6.99
CA LEU A 253 -33.17 -9.89 -5.94
C LEU A 253 -33.42 -8.38 -5.99
N LEU A 254 -33.53 -7.80 -7.19
CA LEU A 254 -33.88 -6.39 -7.36
C LEU A 254 -35.34 -6.12 -6.94
N GLU A 255 -36.24 -7.06 -7.23
CA GLU A 255 -37.65 -7.00 -6.85
C GLU A 255 -37.88 -7.28 -5.36
N ALA A 256 -37.03 -8.07 -4.72
CA ALA A 256 -37.16 -8.42 -3.30
C ALA A 256 -37.04 -7.20 -2.35
N GLY A 257 -36.45 -6.09 -2.80
CA GLY A 257 -36.26 -4.88 -2.00
C GLY A 257 -35.41 -5.10 -0.73
N PRO A 258 -34.94 -4.03 -0.08
CA PRO A 258 -34.31 -4.18 1.23
C PRO A 258 -35.35 -4.71 2.24
N PRO A 259 -34.95 -5.60 3.17
CA PRO A 259 -35.87 -6.05 4.21
C PRO A 259 -36.39 -4.84 5.00
N PRO A 260 -37.66 -4.86 5.44
CA PRO A 260 -38.19 -3.79 6.28
C PRO A 260 -37.33 -3.66 7.54
N ALA A 261 -36.95 -2.41 7.85
CA ALA A 261 -36.11 -2.05 8.99
C ALA A 261 -36.74 -2.36 10.35
#